data_AF-A0AAN6STH5-F1
#
_entry.id   AF-A0AAN6STH5-F1
#
_cell.length_a   1.000
_cell.length_b   1.000
_cell.length_c   1.000
_cell.angle_alpha   90.00
_cell.angle_beta   90.00
_cell.angle_gamma   90.00
#
_symmetry.space_group_name_H-M   'P 1'
#
loop_
_entity.id
_entity.type
_entity.pdbx_description
1 polymer ?
#
loop_
_entity_poly.entity_id
_entity_poly.type
_entity_poly.pdbx_seq_one_letter_code
_entity_poly.pdbx_strand_id
1 'polypeptide(L)'
;MPLPHLSSSLLTLSFQPPPPAGGPPYPPQTAQLGLVPSPVPDIPVSVVLLLLFIAAAAANMTVFQLNRHRSYKFLFSALLCAFCVARVVALALRCVWAVHPHNVRVAIAAQIFTAAGVLILFITNLVFAQRVVRAYHPFFGWSKGVTWLFWGLFGSAGAVLVMVVAVTVQGFFAAPGAAGEEVRGVDKKVQLFCVVYLALYAFLPVPLVTLAAVVPRRTRIDKFGEGHFRTKFALLTFTASLLAVGAVFRAVVAFETRPVAHPAWFHGKACYYCFNYGVELVVVFTYALSRFDKRFHIPDGSSAPGHYSCAESGTALVSNADFARRRRGKRVAVGGAQGSQAPLSQPWMTAATTPSIKSSKSVRTLIRAASSCYGEGTSESSQVQRANLEWMNKAMVSFPSPRLF
;
A
#
# COMPACT_ATOMS: atom_id res chain seq x y z
N MET A 1 38.79 -60.40 -46.74
CA MET A 1 37.50 -59.82 -47.18
C MET A 1 36.74 -59.36 -45.94
N PRO A 2 36.49 -58.06 -45.75
CA PRO A 2 35.72 -57.55 -44.63
C PRO A 2 34.21 -57.59 -44.95
N LEU A 3 33.39 -58.01 -43.98
CA LEU A 3 31.93 -57.94 -44.03
C LEU A 3 31.44 -56.64 -43.34
N PRO A 4 30.31 -56.06 -43.80
CA PRO A 4 30.00 -54.65 -43.61
C PRO A 4 29.28 -54.31 -42.31
N HIS A 5 29.44 -53.05 -41.92
CA HIS A 5 28.77 -52.34 -40.85
C HIS A 5 27.23 -52.42 -40.96
N LEU A 6 26.56 -53.01 -39.97
CA LEU A 6 25.12 -52.85 -39.77
C LEU A 6 24.89 -51.83 -38.65
N SER A 7 24.32 -50.71 -39.07
CA SER A 7 24.03 -49.51 -38.30
C SER A 7 23.13 -49.77 -37.09
N SER A 8 23.62 -49.36 -35.92
CA SER A 8 22.94 -49.32 -34.62
C SER A 8 21.90 -48.19 -34.52
N SER A 9 21.02 -48.01 -35.52
CA SER A 9 20.21 -46.79 -35.65
C SER A 9 18.69 -46.99 -35.56
N LEU A 10 18.18 -48.12 -35.04
CA LEU A 10 16.73 -48.39 -35.05
C LEU A 10 16.13 -48.81 -33.69
N LEU A 11 16.62 -48.27 -32.57
CA LEU A 11 15.99 -48.49 -31.25
C LEU A 11 15.99 -47.24 -30.36
N THR A 12 15.47 -46.12 -30.87
CA THR A 12 14.91 -45.05 -30.03
C THR A 12 13.57 -44.64 -30.61
N LEU A 13 12.62 -45.57 -30.57
CA LEU A 13 11.21 -45.25 -30.67
C LEU A 13 10.88 -44.53 -29.36
N SER A 14 11.01 -43.21 -29.37
CA SER A 14 10.60 -42.35 -28.28
C SER A 14 9.13 -42.66 -27.99
N PHE A 15 8.88 -43.29 -26.84
CA PHE A 15 7.56 -43.43 -26.27
C PHE A 15 7.08 -42.03 -25.89
N GLN A 16 6.56 -41.30 -26.86
CA GLN A 16 5.92 -40.02 -26.61
C GLN A 16 4.59 -40.37 -25.93
N PRO A 17 4.39 -40.04 -24.65
CA PRO A 17 3.12 -40.28 -24.01
C PRO A 17 2.04 -39.57 -24.83
N PRO A 18 0.86 -40.19 -25.01
CA PRO A 18 -0.21 -39.58 -25.78
C PRO A 18 -0.50 -38.18 -25.24
N PRO A 19 -0.75 -37.19 -26.11
CA PRO A 19 -1.16 -35.87 -25.65
C PRO A 19 -2.38 -36.05 -24.72
N PRO A 20 -2.40 -35.43 -23.54
CA PRO A 20 -3.53 -35.52 -22.64
C PRO A 20 -4.79 -35.08 -23.40
N ALA A 21 -5.88 -35.83 -23.21
CA ALA A 21 -7.10 -35.78 -24.03
C ALA A 21 -7.92 -34.47 -23.92
N GLY A 22 -7.33 -33.37 -23.44
CA GLY A 22 -7.97 -32.07 -23.33
C GLY A 22 -7.04 -30.96 -23.84
N GLY A 23 -7.58 -30.05 -24.64
CA GLY A 23 -6.87 -28.83 -25.04
C GLY A 23 -6.56 -27.92 -23.84
N PRO A 24 -5.75 -26.86 -24.04
CA PRO A 24 -5.39 -25.93 -22.97
C PRO A 24 -6.64 -25.27 -22.35
N PRO A 25 -6.62 -24.90 -21.07
CA PRO A 25 -5.49 -24.92 -20.13
C PRO A 25 -5.22 -26.28 -19.47
N TYR A 26 -3.94 -26.62 -19.32
CA TYR A 26 -3.43 -27.85 -18.72
C TYR A 26 -3.21 -27.71 -17.20
N PRO A 27 -3.45 -28.76 -16.40
CA PRO A 27 -3.20 -28.73 -14.96
C PRO A 27 -1.68 -28.67 -14.64
N PRO A 28 -1.29 -28.08 -13.50
CA PRO A 28 0.11 -27.98 -13.10
C PRO A 28 0.68 -29.36 -12.72
N GLN A 29 1.89 -29.65 -13.18
CA GLN A 29 2.59 -30.91 -12.90
C GLN A 29 3.48 -30.85 -11.65
N THR A 30 3.73 -29.64 -11.12
CA THR A 30 4.55 -29.41 -9.93
C THR A 30 3.68 -29.11 -8.72
N ALA A 31 4.12 -29.56 -7.55
CA ALA A 31 3.47 -29.30 -6.28
C ALA A 31 3.50 -27.80 -5.98
N GLN A 32 2.34 -27.17 -6.01
CA GLN A 32 2.16 -25.78 -5.63
C GLN A 32 1.89 -25.66 -4.13
N LEU A 33 2.28 -24.54 -3.52
CA LEU A 33 1.93 -24.24 -2.14
C LEU A 33 0.40 -24.29 -1.97
N GLY A 34 -0.08 -25.13 -1.05
CA GLY A 34 -1.50 -25.31 -0.78
C GLY A 34 -2.15 -26.48 -1.52
N LEU A 35 -1.44 -27.09 -2.49
CA LEU A 35 -1.91 -28.23 -3.27
C LEU A 35 -3.28 -28.00 -3.94
N VAL A 36 -3.81 -29.04 -4.56
CA VAL A 36 -5.20 -29.06 -5.02
C VAL A 36 -6.12 -29.03 -3.78
N PRO A 37 -7.08 -28.09 -3.72
CA PRO A 37 -7.98 -27.98 -2.58
C PRO A 37 -8.90 -29.18 -2.49
N SER A 38 -9.33 -29.52 -1.29
CA SER A 38 -10.36 -30.53 -1.00
C SER A 38 -11.44 -29.92 -0.10
N PRO A 39 -12.70 -30.36 -0.19
CA PRO A 39 -13.79 -29.77 0.59
C PRO A 39 -13.47 -29.66 2.09
N VAL A 40 -12.89 -30.72 2.65
CA VAL A 40 -12.30 -30.72 3.99
C VAL A 40 -10.79 -30.90 3.84
N PRO A 41 -9.93 -30.03 4.41
CA PRO A 41 -10.23 -28.92 5.33
C PRO A 41 -10.32 -27.52 4.66
N ASP A 42 -10.24 -27.38 3.33
CA ASP A 42 -10.05 -26.06 2.71
C ASP A 42 -11.28 -25.15 2.84
N ILE A 43 -12.51 -25.66 2.72
CA ILE A 43 -13.73 -24.86 2.84
C ILE A 43 -13.88 -24.25 4.24
N PRO A 44 -13.85 -25.03 5.36
CA PRO A 44 -14.06 -24.45 6.68
C PRO A 44 -12.98 -23.41 7.03
N VAL A 45 -11.71 -23.69 6.73
CA VAL A 45 -10.62 -22.74 6.98
C VAL A 45 -10.78 -21.48 6.14
N SER A 46 -11.12 -21.61 4.85
CA SER A 46 -11.32 -20.48 3.96
C SER A 46 -12.51 -19.62 4.37
N VAL A 47 -13.62 -20.22 4.83
CA VAL A 47 -14.80 -19.49 5.33
C VAL A 47 -14.46 -18.67 6.57
N VAL A 48 -13.74 -19.23 7.54
CA VAL A 48 -13.31 -18.49 8.73
C VAL A 48 -12.43 -17.30 8.35
N LEU A 49 -11.41 -17.51 7.52
CA LEU A 49 -10.53 -16.43 7.06
C LEU A 49 -11.30 -15.39 6.24
N LEU A 50 -12.24 -15.81 5.40
CA LEU A 50 -13.08 -14.93 4.59
C LEU A 50 -13.92 -14.01 5.47
N LEU A 51 -14.55 -14.53 6.53
CA LEU A 51 -15.30 -13.72 7.49
C LEU A 51 -14.40 -12.70 8.21
N LEU A 52 -13.19 -13.10 8.58
CA LEU A 52 -12.21 -12.20 9.21
C LEU A 52 -11.76 -11.08 8.26
N PHE A 53 -11.55 -11.38 6.97
CA PHE A 53 -11.25 -10.33 5.97
C PHE A 53 -12.45 -9.44 5.67
N ILE A 54 -13.69 -9.95 5.70
CA ILE A 54 -14.89 -9.10 5.60
C ILE A 54 -14.97 -8.15 6.79
N ALA A 55 -14.76 -8.64 8.01
CA ALA A 55 -14.74 -7.79 9.21
C ALA A 55 -13.64 -6.72 9.13
N ALA A 56 -12.44 -7.10 8.66
CA ALA A 56 -11.36 -6.15 8.43
C ALA A 56 -11.67 -5.13 7.31
N ALA A 57 -12.34 -5.54 6.23
CA ALA A 57 -12.80 -4.64 5.18
C ALA A 57 -13.81 -3.63 5.73
N ALA A 58 -14.80 -4.09 6.52
CA ALA A 58 -15.78 -3.23 7.16
C ALA A 58 -15.12 -2.24 8.14
N ALA A 59 -14.14 -2.68 8.93
CA ALA A 59 -13.38 -1.80 9.83
C ALA A 59 -12.60 -0.72 9.04
N ASN A 60 -11.93 -1.09 7.95
CA ASN A 60 -11.19 -0.12 7.13
C ASN A 60 -12.12 0.83 6.36
N MET A 61 -13.25 0.34 5.87
CA MET A 61 -14.27 1.14 5.19
C MET A 61 -14.95 2.13 6.14
N THR A 62 -15.30 1.71 7.35
CA THR A 62 -15.89 2.60 8.36
C THR A 62 -14.92 3.71 8.75
N VAL A 63 -13.63 3.38 8.96
CA VAL A 63 -12.57 4.37 9.18
C VAL A 63 -12.46 5.35 8.00
N PHE A 64 -12.46 4.84 6.76
CA PHE A 64 -12.39 5.68 5.57
C PHE A 64 -13.60 6.64 5.46
N GLN A 65 -14.82 6.14 5.67
CA GLN A 65 -16.04 6.96 5.61
C GLN A 65 -16.05 8.02 6.71
N LEU A 66 -15.74 7.65 7.95
CA LEU A 66 -15.66 8.59 9.08
C LEU A 66 -14.64 9.70 8.84
N ASN A 67 -13.49 9.35 8.27
CA ASN A 67 -12.45 10.32 7.93
C ASN A 67 -12.91 11.22 6.76
N ARG A 68 -13.55 10.66 5.74
CA ARG A 68 -14.10 11.41 4.60
C ARG A 68 -15.16 12.43 5.03
N HIS A 69 -16.04 12.08 5.96
CA HIS A 69 -17.04 12.99 6.51
C HIS A 69 -16.43 14.18 7.26
N ARG A 70 -15.19 14.06 7.73
CA ARG A 70 -14.45 15.13 8.41
C ARG A 70 -13.46 15.86 7.49
N SER A 71 -13.58 15.68 6.17
CA SER A 71 -12.63 16.18 5.16
C SER A 71 -11.20 15.64 5.28
N TYR A 72 -10.98 14.55 6.02
CA TYR A 72 -9.69 13.85 6.11
C TYR A 72 -9.64 12.72 5.09
N LYS A 73 -8.85 12.86 4.02
CA LYS A 73 -8.71 11.82 2.99
C LYS A 73 -7.56 10.86 3.33
N PHE A 74 -7.78 9.94 4.28
CA PHE A 74 -6.79 8.89 4.56
C PHE A 74 -6.92 7.71 3.59
N LEU A 75 -6.17 7.83 2.52
CA LEU A 75 -6.25 6.94 1.36
C LEU A 75 -5.80 5.50 1.61
N PHE A 76 -4.88 5.26 2.54
CA PHE A 76 -4.43 3.88 2.82
C PHE A 76 -5.54 3.02 3.43
N SER A 77 -6.54 3.61 4.11
CA SER A 77 -7.71 2.85 4.54
C SER A 77 -8.52 2.31 3.35
N ALA A 78 -8.60 3.06 2.24
CA ALA A 78 -9.23 2.56 1.02
C ALA A 78 -8.39 1.44 0.37
N LEU A 79 -7.06 1.57 0.34
CA LEU A 79 -6.16 0.52 -0.16
C LEU A 79 -6.25 -0.77 0.68
N LEU A 80 -6.32 -0.66 2.01
CA LEU A 80 -6.50 -1.80 2.90
C LEU A 80 -7.88 -2.45 2.74
N CYS A 81 -8.92 -1.66 2.48
CA CYS A 81 -10.23 -2.20 2.13
C CYS A 81 -10.18 -2.98 0.80
N ALA A 82 -9.56 -2.41 -0.24
CA ALA A 82 -9.39 -3.08 -1.53
C ALA A 82 -8.58 -4.37 -1.40
N PHE A 83 -7.54 -4.37 -0.58
CA PHE A 83 -6.78 -5.55 -0.21
C PHE A 83 -7.65 -6.63 0.44
N CYS A 84 -8.48 -6.27 1.43
CA CYS A 84 -9.37 -7.23 2.09
C CYS A 84 -10.39 -7.82 1.11
N VAL A 85 -10.96 -7.00 0.22
CA VAL A 85 -11.88 -7.48 -0.84
C VAL A 85 -11.16 -8.46 -1.77
N ALA A 86 -9.93 -8.15 -2.21
CA ALA A 86 -9.14 -9.07 -3.03
C ALA A 86 -8.89 -10.41 -2.32
N ARG A 87 -8.65 -10.40 -0.99
CA ARG A 87 -8.49 -11.63 -0.19
C ARG A 87 -9.78 -12.42 -0.04
N VAL A 88 -10.92 -11.76 0.13
CA VAL A 88 -12.25 -12.41 0.11
C VAL A 88 -12.49 -13.11 -1.22
N VAL A 89 -12.20 -12.45 -2.35
CA VAL A 89 -12.33 -13.06 -3.68
C VAL A 89 -11.39 -14.25 -3.85
N ALA A 90 -10.13 -14.13 -3.41
CA ALA A 90 -9.17 -15.23 -3.47
C ALA A 90 -9.65 -16.47 -2.69
N LEU A 91 -10.16 -16.28 -1.47
CA LEU A 91 -10.67 -17.36 -0.62
C LEU A 91 -11.98 -17.95 -1.16
N ALA A 92 -12.86 -17.11 -1.73
CA ALA A 92 -14.07 -17.60 -2.40
C ALA A 92 -13.72 -18.50 -3.60
N LEU A 93 -12.78 -18.07 -4.45
CA LEU A 93 -12.30 -18.88 -5.57
C LEU A 93 -11.62 -20.17 -5.08
N ARG A 94 -10.91 -20.13 -3.95
CA ARG A 94 -10.34 -21.32 -3.31
C ARG A 94 -11.42 -22.31 -2.88
N CYS A 95 -12.53 -21.85 -2.30
CA CYS A 95 -13.69 -22.69 -1.96
C CYS A 95 -14.34 -23.31 -3.21
N VAL A 96 -14.56 -22.52 -4.27
CA VAL A 96 -15.14 -23.02 -5.53
C VAL A 96 -14.24 -24.08 -6.16
N TRP A 97 -12.92 -23.86 -6.14
CA TRP A 97 -11.95 -24.83 -6.62
C TRP A 97 -11.96 -26.13 -5.79
N ALA A 98 -12.21 -26.05 -4.48
CA ALA A 98 -12.33 -27.22 -3.61
C ALA A 98 -13.48 -28.16 -4.00
N VAL A 99 -14.59 -27.59 -4.49
CA VAL A 99 -15.77 -28.35 -4.95
C VAL A 99 -15.62 -28.78 -6.42
N HIS A 100 -14.90 -28.00 -7.24
CA HIS A 100 -14.69 -28.27 -8.66
C HIS A 100 -13.19 -28.37 -9.00
N PRO A 101 -12.48 -29.41 -8.52
CA PRO A 101 -11.02 -29.50 -8.62
C PRO A 101 -10.52 -29.58 -10.07
N HIS A 102 -11.33 -30.11 -10.99
CA HIS A 102 -10.99 -30.24 -12.41
C HIS A 102 -11.17 -28.94 -13.22
N ASN A 103 -11.77 -27.90 -12.64
CA ASN A 103 -11.95 -26.64 -13.34
C ASN A 103 -10.69 -25.75 -13.26
N VAL A 104 -9.81 -25.92 -14.25
CA VAL A 104 -8.52 -25.23 -14.33
C VAL A 104 -8.67 -23.70 -14.38
N ARG A 105 -9.76 -23.17 -14.96
CA ARG A 105 -9.99 -21.72 -15.03
C ARG A 105 -10.17 -21.10 -13.65
N VAL A 106 -10.89 -21.79 -12.75
CA VAL A 106 -11.06 -21.36 -11.36
C VAL A 106 -9.73 -21.43 -10.62
N ALA A 107 -8.93 -22.47 -10.86
CA ALA A 107 -7.60 -22.62 -10.29
C ALA A 107 -6.67 -21.44 -10.69
N ILE A 108 -6.65 -21.08 -11.97
CA ILE A 108 -5.88 -19.93 -12.48
C ILE A 108 -6.32 -18.64 -11.77
N ALA A 109 -7.63 -18.38 -11.73
CA ALA A 109 -8.17 -17.18 -11.08
C ALA A 109 -7.79 -17.12 -9.59
N ALA A 110 -7.92 -18.24 -8.86
CA ALA A 110 -7.55 -18.33 -7.45
C ALA A 110 -6.07 -17.98 -7.23
N GLN A 111 -5.17 -18.48 -8.09
CA GLN A 111 -3.73 -18.20 -7.98
C GLN A 111 -3.40 -16.73 -8.28
N ILE A 112 -4.03 -16.13 -9.29
CA ILE A 112 -3.83 -14.71 -9.63
C ILE A 112 -4.23 -13.81 -8.47
N PHE A 113 -5.42 -13.98 -7.91
CA PHE A 113 -5.87 -13.18 -6.77
C PHE A 113 -5.03 -13.42 -5.51
N THR A 114 -4.56 -14.66 -5.30
CA THR A 114 -3.67 -14.99 -4.19
C THR A 114 -2.33 -14.25 -4.30
N ALA A 115 -1.75 -14.19 -5.50
CA ALA A 115 -0.48 -13.51 -5.77
C ALA A 115 -0.62 -11.97 -5.76
N ALA A 116 -1.68 -11.42 -6.37
CA ALA A 116 -1.87 -9.98 -6.50
C ALA A 116 -2.14 -9.28 -5.16
N GLY A 117 -2.84 -9.95 -4.23
CA GLY A 117 -3.24 -9.36 -2.96
C GLY A 117 -2.05 -8.84 -2.14
N VAL A 118 -0.97 -9.60 -2.04
CA VAL A 118 0.11 -9.27 -1.09
C VAL A 118 0.84 -7.97 -1.44
N LEU A 119 0.89 -7.62 -2.72
CA LEU A 119 1.64 -6.47 -3.20
C LEU A 119 1.14 -5.15 -2.61
N ILE A 120 -0.16 -5.04 -2.35
CA ILE A 120 -0.76 -3.82 -1.79
C ILE A 120 -0.17 -3.51 -0.40
N LEU A 121 0.04 -4.52 0.43
CA LEU A 121 0.64 -4.34 1.76
C LEU A 121 2.12 -3.98 1.65
N PHE A 122 2.85 -4.58 0.71
CA PHE A 122 4.25 -4.23 0.51
C PHE A 122 4.43 -2.78 0.06
N ILE A 123 3.64 -2.34 -0.93
CA ILE A 123 3.64 -0.95 -1.40
C ILE A 123 3.28 -0.01 -0.24
N THR A 124 2.25 -0.34 0.54
CA THR A 124 1.83 0.45 1.70
C THR A 124 2.97 0.64 2.70
N ASN A 125 3.69 -0.43 3.05
CA ASN A 125 4.84 -0.35 3.97
C ASN A 125 5.98 0.47 3.39
N LEU A 126 6.24 0.34 2.08
CA LEU A 126 7.30 1.11 1.43
C LEU A 126 6.96 2.60 1.39
N VAL A 127 5.70 2.96 1.14
CA VAL A 127 5.25 4.37 1.21
C VAL A 127 5.39 4.90 2.63
N PHE A 128 5.05 4.12 3.65
CA PHE A 128 5.29 4.53 5.04
C PHE A 128 6.78 4.68 5.38
N ALA A 129 7.65 3.81 4.85
CA ALA A 129 9.09 3.95 4.99
C ALA A 129 9.60 5.23 4.35
N GLN A 130 9.15 5.55 3.13
CA GLN A 130 9.48 6.82 2.46
C GLN A 130 9.07 8.03 3.29
N ARG A 131 7.86 8.02 3.89
CA ARG A 131 7.37 9.08 4.76
C ARG A 131 8.23 9.25 6.01
N VAL A 132 8.64 8.14 6.63
CA VAL A 132 9.54 8.15 7.79
C VAL A 132 10.90 8.73 7.42
N VAL A 133 11.49 8.29 6.29
CA VAL A 133 12.78 8.81 5.80
C VAL A 133 12.71 10.32 5.53
N ARG A 134 11.65 10.78 4.85
CA ARG A 134 11.43 12.22 4.56
C ARG A 134 11.22 13.05 5.83
N ALA A 135 10.61 12.47 6.87
CA ALA A 135 10.40 13.16 8.15
C ALA A 135 11.67 13.22 9.02
N TYR A 136 12.50 12.16 9.00
CA TYR A 136 13.72 12.08 9.80
C TYR A 136 14.90 12.83 9.18
N HIS A 137 15.03 12.76 7.85
CA HIS A 137 16.12 13.41 7.11
C HIS A 137 15.53 14.23 5.94
N PRO A 138 14.94 15.41 6.19
CA PRO A 138 14.22 16.16 5.17
C PRO A 138 15.09 16.50 3.94
N PHE A 139 16.31 17.00 4.11
CA PHE A 139 17.15 17.34 2.96
C PHE A 139 17.56 16.12 2.11
N PHE A 140 17.83 14.98 2.75
CA PHE A 140 18.20 13.76 2.06
C PHE A 140 16.98 13.07 1.42
N GLY A 141 15.89 12.93 2.16
CA GLY A 141 14.66 12.25 1.72
C GLY A 141 13.91 12.97 0.61
N TRP A 142 14.09 14.29 0.48
CA TRP A 142 13.56 15.10 -0.62
C TRP A 142 14.57 15.32 -1.76
N SER A 143 15.76 14.72 -1.68
CA SER A 143 16.72 14.79 -2.79
C SER A 143 16.15 14.12 -4.05
N LYS A 144 16.61 14.58 -5.22
CA LYS A 144 16.18 14.02 -6.51
C LYS A 144 16.49 12.53 -6.59
N GLY A 145 17.67 12.10 -6.15
CA GLY A 145 18.09 10.69 -6.19
C GLY A 145 17.17 9.76 -5.38
N VAL A 146 16.87 10.12 -4.13
CA VAL A 146 15.97 9.31 -3.27
C VAL A 146 14.56 9.28 -3.85
N THR A 147 14.09 10.39 -4.40
CA THR A 147 12.80 10.45 -5.10
C THR A 147 12.75 9.51 -6.31
N TRP A 148 13.75 9.55 -7.19
CA TRP A 148 13.83 8.65 -8.35
C TRP A 148 13.96 7.18 -7.93
N LEU A 149 14.67 6.89 -6.84
CA LEU A 149 14.77 5.55 -6.28
C LEU A 149 13.39 5.02 -5.87
N PHE A 150 12.62 5.76 -5.06
CA PHE A 150 11.27 5.34 -4.69
C PHE A 150 10.34 5.25 -5.90
N TRP A 151 10.50 6.12 -6.88
CA TRP A 151 9.73 6.05 -8.13
C TRP A 151 10.04 4.76 -8.91
N GLY A 152 11.32 4.42 -9.05
CA GLY A 152 11.76 3.15 -9.64
C GLY A 152 11.22 1.94 -8.87
N LEU A 153 11.21 1.99 -7.54
CA LEU A 153 10.66 0.93 -6.69
C LEU A 153 9.14 0.77 -6.84
N PHE A 154 8.38 1.85 -7.02
CA PHE A 154 6.94 1.72 -7.28
C PHE A 154 6.65 1.21 -8.69
N GLY A 155 7.41 1.68 -9.69
CA GLY A 155 7.29 1.18 -11.07
C GLY A 155 7.66 -0.30 -11.19
N SER A 156 8.75 -0.72 -10.53
CA SER A 156 9.21 -2.11 -10.54
C SER A 156 8.23 -3.06 -9.84
N ALA A 157 7.53 -2.62 -8.79
CA ALA A 157 6.48 -3.42 -8.15
C ALA A 157 5.36 -3.77 -9.14
N GLY A 158 4.90 -2.79 -9.93
CA GLY A 158 3.92 -3.03 -11.00
C GLY A 158 4.45 -3.95 -12.10
N ALA A 159 5.70 -3.74 -12.54
CA ALA A 159 6.34 -4.59 -13.54
C ALA A 159 6.45 -6.06 -13.08
N VAL A 160 6.88 -6.29 -11.83
CA VAL A 160 6.98 -7.65 -11.26
C VAL A 160 5.61 -8.29 -11.07
N LEU A 161 4.57 -7.52 -10.76
CA LEU A 161 3.20 -8.03 -10.73
C LEU A 161 2.75 -8.54 -12.11
N VAL A 162 2.96 -7.74 -13.15
CA VAL A 162 2.59 -8.11 -14.52
C VAL A 162 3.38 -9.34 -14.95
N MET A 163 4.70 -9.37 -14.70
CA MET A 163 5.54 -10.53 -15.01
C MET A 163 5.04 -11.79 -14.30
N VAL A 164 4.80 -11.76 -12.98
CA VAL A 164 4.39 -12.95 -12.23
C VAL A 164 3.02 -13.46 -12.69
N VAL A 165 2.07 -12.57 -12.99
CA VAL A 165 0.75 -12.96 -13.51
C VAL A 165 0.88 -13.56 -14.90
N ALA A 166 1.64 -12.93 -15.80
CA ALA A 166 1.83 -13.41 -17.17
C ALA A 166 2.43 -14.82 -17.19
N VAL A 167 3.52 -15.07 -16.47
CA VAL A 167 4.15 -16.41 -16.42
C VAL A 167 3.32 -17.43 -15.64
N THR A 168 2.52 -16.99 -14.67
CA THR A 168 1.57 -17.89 -14.00
C THR A 168 0.52 -18.37 -14.98
N VAL A 169 -0.08 -17.46 -15.75
CA VAL A 169 -1.09 -17.81 -16.77
C VAL A 169 -0.46 -18.67 -17.86
N GLN A 170 0.68 -18.24 -18.43
CA GLN A 170 1.37 -18.95 -19.50
C GLN A 170 1.72 -20.40 -19.13
N GLY A 171 2.13 -20.66 -17.88
CA GLY A 171 2.41 -22.01 -17.40
C GLY A 171 1.24 -23.00 -17.52
N PHE A 172 -0.01 -22.51 -17.48
CA PHE A 172 -1.20 -23.34 -17.72
C PHE A 172 -1.51 -23.53 -19.21
N PHE A 173 -1.04 -22.67 -20.10
CA PHE A 173 -1.27 -22.79 -21.55
C PHE A 173 -0.14 -23.52 -22.29
N ALA A 174 1.02 -23.69 -21.67
CA ALA A 174 2.14 -24.43 -22.26
C ALA A 174 1.75 -25.87 -22.58
N ALA A 175 1.98 -26.33 -23.81
CA ALA A 175 1.62 -27.68 -24.24
C ALA A 175 2.43 -28.76 -23.49
N PRO A 176 1.88 -29.97 -23.29
CA PRO A 176 2.64 -31.12 -22.80
C PRO A 176 3.57 -31.64 -23.91
N GLY A 177 4.83 -31.90 -23.56
CA GLY A 177 5.89 -32.34 -24.49
C GLY A 177 7.13 -31.43 -24.44
N ALA A 178 8.17 -31.79 -25.20
CA ALA A 178 9.49 -31.15 -25.13
C ALA A 178 9.45 -29.62 -25.32
N ALA A 179 8.66 -29.14 -26.29
CA ALA A 179 8.53 -27.70 -26.55
C ALA A 179 7.90 -26.92 -25.38
N GLY A 180 6.95 -27.52 -24.65
CA GLY A 180 6.34 -26.86 -23.51
C GLY A 180 7.06 -27.06 -22.18
N GLU A 181 7.97 -28.03 -22.10
CA GLU A 181 8.92 -28.14 -20.98
C GLU A 181 9.94 -27.01 -21.00
N GLU A 182 10.43 -26.62 -22.18
CA GLU A 182 11.32 -25.48 -22.34
C GLU A 182 10.65 -24.18 -21.87
N VAL A 183 9.42 -23.92 -22.32
CA VAL A 183 8.62 -22.75 -21.89
C VAL A 183 8.42 -22.75 -20.37
N ARG A 184 8.06 -23.88 -19.77
CA ARG A 184 7.90 -24.01 -18.31
C ARG A 184 9.21 -23.77 -17.57
N GLY A 185 10.35 -24.19 -18.13
CA GLY A 185 11.67 -23.94 -17.58
C GLY A 185 12.02 -22.44 -17.54
N VAL A 186 11.69 -21.71 -18.61
CA VAL A 186 11.84 -20.24 -18.66
C VAL A 186 10.88 -19.56 -17.69
N ASP A 187 9.59 -19.92 -17.71
CA ASP A 187 8.57 -19.39 -16.81
C ASP A 187 8.97 -19.59 -15.36
N LYS A 188 9.55 -20.75 -15.03
CA LYS A 188 10.03 -21.05 -13.69
C LYS A 188 11.14 -20.10 -13.25
N LYS A 189 12.14 -19.84 -14.11
CA LYS A 189 13.22 -18.89 -13.80
C LYS A 189 12.67 -17.49 -13.55
N VAL A 190 11.69 -17.05 -14.35
CA VAL A 190 11.03 -15.75 -14.17
C VAL A 190 10.19 -15.72 -12.89
N GLN A 191 9.47 -16.80 -12.56
CA GLN A 191 8.73 -16.91 -11.30
C GLN A 191 9.67 -16.82 -10.09
N LEU A 192 10.80 -17.54 -10.12
CA LEU A 192 11.83 -17.49 -9.08
C LEU A 192 12.37 -16.07 -8.89
N PHE A 193 12.69 -15.39 -9.98
CA PHE A 193 13.09 -13.98 -9.93
C PHE A 193 12.00 -13.11 -9.28
N CYS A 194 10.74 -13.25 -9.70
CA CYS A 194 9.63 -12.44 -9.18
C CYS A 194 9.43 -12.65 -7.67
N VAL A 195 9.43 -13.90 -7.19
CA VAL A 195 9.20 -14.17 -5.76
C VAL A 195 10.37 -13.73 -4.88
N VAL A 196 11.61 -13.86 -5.36
CA VAL A 196 12.80 -13.33 -4.67
C VAL A 196 12.75 -11.81 -4.63
N TYR A 197 12.40 -11.17 -5.75
CA TYR A 197 12.26 -9.72 -5.82
C TYR A 197 11.19 -9.22 -4.84
N LEU A 198 10.03 -9.87 -4.78
CA LEU A 198 8.96 -9.55 -3.84
C LEU A 198 9.39 -9.77 -2.38
N ALA A 199 10.22 -10.77 -2.09
CA ALA A 199 10.79 -10.97 -0.75
C ALA A 199 11.74 -9.84 -0.35
N LEU A 200 12.63 -9.42 -1.25
CA LEU A 200 13.49 -8.25 -1.04
C LEU A 200 12.66 -6.97 -0.85
N TYR A 201 11.60 -6.82 -1.65
CA TYR A 201 10.70 -5.67 -1.59
C TYR A 201 9.94 -5.61 -0.26
N ALA A 202 9.45 -6.75 0.23
CA ALA A 202 8.80 -6.86 1.53
C ALA A 202 9.76 -6.56 2.70
N PHE A 203 11.03 -6.94 2.56
CA PHE A 203 12.07 -6.67 3.55
C PHE A 203 12.53 -5.20 3.55
N LEU A 204 12.53 -4.53 2.40
CA LEU A 204 13.11 -3.19 2.17
C LEU A 204 12.72 -2.08 3.17
N PRO A 205 11.48 -2.00 3.70
CA PRO A 205 11.14 -1.02 4.73
C PRO A 205 11.99 -1.15 6.01
N VAL A 206 12.41 -2.36 6.39
CA VAL A 206 13.20 -2.63 7.60
C VAL A 206 14.58 -1.94 7.55
N PRO A 207 15.46 -2.20 6.57
CA PRO A 207 16.75 -1.51 6.47
C PRO A 207 16.58 0.00 6.26
N LEU A 208 15.60 0.45 5.46
CA LEU A 208 15.39 1.89 5.23
C LEU A 208 15.07 2.65 6.52
N VAL A 209 14.17 2.09 7.34
CA VAL A 209 13.73 2.71 8.59
C VAL A 209 14.82 2.59 9.66
N THR A 210 15.50 1.45 9.77
CA THR A 210 16.60 1.28 10.72
C THR A 210 17.79 2.18 10.40
N LEU A 211 18.20 2.30 9.13
CA LEU A 211 19.23 3.26 8.71
C LEU A 211 18.82 4.70 9.01
N ALA A 212 17.56 5.07 8.76
CA ALA A 212 17.07 6.41 9.10
C ALA A 212 17.15 6.70 10.61
N ALA A 213 17.02 5.68 11.47
CA ALA A 213 17.16 5.82 12.92
C ALA A 213 18.61 5.91 13.39
N VAL A 214 19.54 5.18 12.76
CA VAL A 214 20.96 5.11 13.16
C VAL A 214 21.74 6.32 12.65
N VAL A 215 21.45 6.81 11.45
CA VAL A 215 22.18 7.94 10.85
C VAL A 215 21.99 9.22 11.70
N PRO A 216 23.08 9.87 12.15
CA PRO A 216 23.00 11.08 12.97
C PRO A 216 22.19 12.18 12.29
N ARG A 217 21.28 12.76 13.07
CA ARG A 217 20.35 13.80 12.60
C ARG A 217 21.02 15.16 12.65
N ARG A 218 21.05 15.87 11.52
CA ARG A 218 21.51 17.27 11.46
C ARG A 218 20.38 18.28 11.60
N THR A 219 19.12 17.83 11.56
CA THR A 219 17.92 18.67 11.48
C THR A 219 16.82 18.22 12.44
N ARG A 220 15.93 19.14 12.82
CA ARG A 220 14.73 18.84 13.61
C ARG A 220 13.79 17.90 12.83
N ILE A 221 13.18 16.94 13.53
CA ILE A 221 12.22 15.99 12.94
C ILE A 221 10.98 16.76 12.47
N ASP A 222 10.59 16.52 11.22
CA ASP A 222 9.35 17.03 10.65
C ASP A 222 8.19 16.15 11.11
N LYS A 223 7.55 16.53 12.21
CA LYS A 223 6.51 15.70 12.83
C LYS A 223 5.27 15.68 11.94
N PHE A 224 4.69 14.49 11.75
CA PHE A 224 3.42 14.29 11.05
C PHE A 224 2.56 13.31 11.84
N GLY A 225 1.24 13.43 11.74
CA GLY A 225 0.26 12.52 12.35
C GLY A 225 0.32 12.44 13.88
N GLU A 226 -0.64 11.73 14.47
CA GLU A 226 -0.72 11.61 15.93
C GLU A 226 0.34 10.63 16.50
N GLY A 227 0.70 10.83 17.78
CA GLY A 227 1.50 9.89 18.56
C GLY A 227 3.02 9.92 18.37
N HIS A 228 3.72 9.18 19.23
CA HIS A 228 5.18 9.14 19.27
C HIS A 228 5.80 8.47 18.03
N PHE A 229 6.87 9.06 17.49
CA PHE A 229 7.62 8.47 16.37
C PHE A 229 8.16 7.07 16.68
N ARG A 230 8.57 6.79 17.92
CA ARG A 230 9.08 5.46 18.32
C ARG A 230 8.10 4.34 18.00
N THR A 231 6.82 4.52 18.32
CA THR A 231 5.83 3.50 17.99
C THR A 231 5.46 3.52 16.50
N LYS A 232 5.75 4.58 15.71
CA LYS A 232 5.60 4.55 14.23
C LYS A 232 6.65 3.66 13.59
N PHE A 233 7.90 3.81 14.05
CA PHE A 233 9.00 2.92 13.73
C PHE A 233 8.68 1.48 14.12
N ALA A 234 8.30 1.25 15.38
CA ALA A 234 8.01 -0.10 15.86
C ALA A 234 6.90 -0.79 15.05
N LEU A 235 5.79 -0.09 14.79
CA LEU A 235 4.70 -0.67 13.99
C LEU A 235 5.12 -0.97 12.56
N LEU A 236 5.85 -0.05 11.90
CA LEU A 236 6.29 -0.23 10.52
C LEU A 236 7.32 -1.36 10.40
N THR A 237 8.30 -1.42 11.29
CA THR A 237 9.29 -2.50 11.32
C THR A 237 8.61 -3.84 11.63
N PHE A 238 7.70 -3.88 12.61
CA PHE A 238 6.96 -5.10 12.94
C PHE A 238 6.16 -5.65 11.76
N THR A 239 5.35 -4.81 11.09
CA THR A 239 4.55 -5.26 9.96
C THR A 239 5.39 -5.59 8.74
N ALA A 240 6.47 -4.86 8.47
CA ALA A 240 7.41 -5.19 7.40
C ALA A 240 8.13 -6.53 7.66
N SER A 241 8.57 -6.79 8.89
CA SER A 241 9.18 -8.08 9.26
C SER A 241 8.22 -9.25 9.10
N LEU A 242 6.96 -9.12 9.53
CA LEU A 242 5.94 -10.16 9.33
C LEU A 242 5.71 -10.45 7.84
N LEU A 243 5.54 -9.41 7.03
CA LEU A 243 5.37 -9.53 5.58
C LEU A 243 6.59 -10.14 4.90
N ALA A 244 7.81 -9.78 5.34
CA ALA A 244 9.05 -10.34 4.85
C ALA A 244 9.15 -11.84 5.16
N VAL A 245 8.77 -12.29 6.36
CA VAL A 245 8.74 -13.73 6.70
C VAL A 245 7.82 -14.51 5.74
N GLY A 246 6.60 -14.01 5.48
CA GLY A 246 5.70 -14.65 4.52
C GLY A 246 6.22 -14.65 3.08
N ALA A 247 6.88 -13.57 2.66
CA ALA A 247 7.48 -13.47 1.33
C ALA A 247 8.71 -14.38 1.15
N VAL A 248 9.60 -14.43 2.14
CA VAL A 248 10.77 -15.32 2.16
C VAL A 248 10.32 -16.78 2.17
N PHE A 249 9.32 -17.15 2.97
CA PHE A 249 8.75 -18.50 2.94
C PHE A 249 8.30 -18.90 1.53
N ARG A 250 7.52 -18.04 0.85
CA ARG A 250 7.10 -18.29 -0.54
C ARG A 250 8.27 -18.39 -1.51
N ALA A 251 9.31 -17.57 -1.34
CA ALA A 251 10.50 -17.65 -2.16
C ALA A 251 11.23 -18.99 -1.97
N VAL A 252 11.44 -19.42 -0.72
CA VAL A 252 12.09 -20.70 -0.39
C VAL A 252 11.30 -21.87 -0.96
N VAL A 253 9.98 -21.90 -0.78
CA VAL A 253 9.12 -22.95 -1.34
C VAL A 253 9.15 -22.96 -2.86
N ALA A 254 9.33 -21.80 -3.50
CA ALA A 254 9.45 -21.75 -4.95
C ALA A 254 10.76 -22.37 -5.46
N PHE A 255 11.86 -22.31 -4.72
CA PHE A 255 13.13 -22.95 -5.14
C PHE A 255 13.03 -24.48 -5.14
N GLU A 256 12.28 -25.05 -4.20
CA GLU A 256 12.17 -26.51 -4.07
C GLU A 256 11.02 -27.06 -4.94
N THR A 257 11.35 -27.49 -6.16
CA THR A 257 10.38 -28.08 -7.08
C THR A 257 10.19 -29.56 -6.81
N ARG A 258 8.97 -29.94 -6.43
CA ARG A 258 8.56 -31.34 -6.24
C ARG A 258 7.43 -31.71 -7.19
N PRO A 259 7.33 -32.97 -7.65
CA PRO A 259 6.17 -33.43 -8.40
C PRO A 259 4.92 -33.43 -7.51
N VAL A 260 3.74 -33.23 -8.11
CA VAL A 260 2.45 -33.23 -7.36
C VAL A 260 2.21 -34.52 -6.58
N ALA A 261 2.73 -35.65 -7.07
CA ALA A 261 2.59 -36.96 -6.42
C ALA A 261 3.35 -37.09 -5.09
N HIS A 262 4.43 -36.32 -4.89
CA HIS A 262 5.28 -36.39 -3.69
C HIS A 262 5.59 -35.00 -3.13
N PRO A 263 4.57 -34.32 -2.55
CA PRO A 263 4.76 -33.00 -1.95
C PRO A 263 5.48 -33.11 -0.60
N ALA A 264 6.39 -32.18 -0.33
CA ALA A 264 6.98 -31.97 0.99
C ALA A 264 6.02 -31.26 1.96
N TRP A 265 6.35 -31.28 3.27
CA TRP A 265 5.53 -30.72 4.35
C TRP A 265 5.18 -29.24 4.15
N PHE A 266 6.11 -28.44 3.61
CA PHE A 266 5.93 -27.00 3.40
C PHE A 266 4.99 -26.67 2.21
N HIS A 267 4.71 -27.62 1.31
CA HIS A 267 3.65 -27.45 0.31
C HIS A 267 2.24 -27.66 0.88
N GLY A 268 2.14 -28.14 2.12
CA GLY A 268 0.88 -28.46 2.76
C GLY A 268 -0.09 -27.27 2.87
N LYS A 269 -1.38 -27.62 3.00
CA LYS A 269 -2.50 -26.66 3.12
C LYS A 269 -2.35 -25.72 4.31
N ALA A 270 -1.85 -26.22 5.44
CA ALA A 270 -1.60 -25.40 6.62
C ALA A 270 -0.61 -24.25 6.34
N CYS A 271 0.52 -24.55 5.70
CA CYS A 271 1.50 -23.55 5.31
C CYS A 271 0.91 -22.51 4.34
N TYR A 272 0.10 -22.95 3.39
CA TYR A 272 -0.59 -22.04 2.48
C TYR A 272 -1.47 -21.03 3.22
N TYR A 273 -2.34 -21.47 4.14
CA TYR A 273 -3.21 -20.54 4.87
C TYR A 273 -2.42 -19.64 5.82
N CYS A 274 -1.44 -20.17 6.55
CA CYS A 274 -0.64 -19.39 7.49
C CYS A 274 0.14 -18.27 6.79
N PHE A 275 0.89 -18.59 5.73
CA PHE A 275 1.82 -17.63 5.10
C PHE A 275 1.17 -16.74 4.03
N ASN A 276 0.09 -17.18 3.36
CA ASN A 276 -0.62 -16.32 2.39
C ASN A 276 -1.74 -15.48 3.00
N TYR A 277 -2.33 -15.92 4.12
CA TYR A 277 -3.51 -15.24 4.68
C TYR A 277 -3.31 -14.88 6.14
N GLY A 278 -2.80 -15.80 6.98
CA GLY A 278 -2.63 -15.57 8.42
C GLY A 278 -1.71 -14.38 8.73
N VAL A 279 -0.52 -14.36 8.15
CA VAL A 279 0.45 -13.25 8.29
C VAL A 279 -0.17 -11.91 7.88
N GLU A 280 -0.86 -11.90 6.74
CA GLU A 280 -1.44 -10.68 6.17
C GLU A 280 -2.65 -10.20 6.99
N LEU A 281 -3.43 -11.13 7.54
CA LEU A 281 -4.53 -10.84 8.43
C LEU A 281 -4.04 -10.17 9.72
N VAL A 282 -2.97 -10.68 10.33
CA VAL A 282 -2.34 -10.06 11.51
C VAL A 282 -1.89 -8.64 11.20
N VAL A 283 -1.29 -8.41 10.03
CA VAL A 283 -0.86 -7.07 9.59
C VAL A 283 -2.05 -6.12 9.42
N VAL A 284 -3.13 -6.56 8.76
CA VAL A 284 -4.33 -5.73 8.58
C VAL A 284 -5.01 -5.39 9.90
N PHE A 285 -5.16 -6.35 10.81
CA PHE A 285 -5.70 -6.05 12.14
C PHE A 285 -4.80 -5.13 12.94
N THR A 286 -3.47 -5.32 12.84
CA THR A 286 -2.51 -4.39 13.45
C THR A 286 -2.72 -2.97 12.94
N TYR A 287 -2.95 -2.79 11.63
CA TYR A 287 -3.23 -1.48 11.03
C TYR A 287 -4.55 -0.86 11.47
N ALA A 288 -5.61 -1.66 11.54
CA ALA A 288 -6.91 -1.21 12.02
C ALA A 288 -6.86 -0.80 13.50
N LEU A 289 -6.31 -1.66 14.37
CA LEU A 289 -6.30 -1.47 15.82
C LEU A 289 -5.37 -0.34 16.27
N SER A 290 -4.19 -0.21 15.64
CA SER A 290 -3.25 0.87 15.99
C SER A 290 -3.56 2.21 15.34
N ARG A 291 -4.74 2.34 14.70
CA ARG A 291 -5.26 3.57 14.08
C ARG A 291 -4.21 4.22 13.17
N PHE A 292 -3.68 3.42 12.24
CA PHE A 292 -2.68 3.87 11.26
C PHE A 292 -3.15 5.11 10.50
N ASP A 293 -4.47 5.27 10.33
CA ASP A 293 -5.11 6.41 9.71
C ASP A 293 -4.75 7.75 10.34
N LYS A 294 -4.74 7.81 11.67
CA LYS A 294 -4.35 9.03 12.39
C LYS A 294 -2.84 9.17 12.52
N ARG A 295 -2.16 8.03 12.66
CA ARG A 295 -0.74 7.96 13.01
C ARG A 295 0.19 8.31 11.85
N PHE A 296 -0.21 7.98 10.62
CA PHE A 296 0.57 8.26 9.42
C PHE A 296 -0.08 9.31 8.50
N HIS A 297 -1.02 10.08 9.04
CA HIS A 297 -1.63 11.20 8.33
C HIS A 297 -0.58 12.27 8.00
N ILE A 298 -0.58 12.72 6.74
CA ILE A 298 0.23 13.84 6.26
C ILE A 298 -0.73 14.90 5.73
N PRO A 299 -0.57 16.18 6.12
CA PRO A 299 -1.39 17.28 5.61
C PRO A 299 -1.31 17.41 4.08
N ASP A 300 -2.45 17.70 3.44
CA ASP A 300 -2.55 17.90 2.00
C ASP A 300 -1.60 19.04 1.54
N GLY A 301 -0.95 18.85 0.37
CA GLY A 301 -0.03 19.85 -0.20
C GLY A 301 1.42 19.79 0.32
N SER A 302 1.79 18.76 1.08
CA SER A 302 3.16 18.59 1.57
C SER A 302 4.13 18.15 0.48
N SER A 303 4.84 19.09 -0.15
CA SER A 303 5.74 18.85 -1.30
C SER A 303 7.22 19.20 -1.10
N ALA A 304 7.59 19.69 0.08
CA ALA A 304 8.95 20.12 0.37
C ALA A 304 9.37 19.83 1.83
N PRO A 305 10.68 19.87 2.14
CA PRO A 305 11.19 19.76 3.50
C PRO A 305 10.48 20.72 4.47
N GLY A 306 10.03 20.23 5.62
CA GLY A 306 9.38 21.04 6.65
C GLY A 306 7.87 21.23 6.46
N HIS A 307 7.29 20.75 5.35
CA HIS A 307 5.84 20.87 5.14
C HIS A 307 5.01 19.96 6.05
N TYR A 308 5.58 18.90 6.64
CA TYR A 308 4.77 18.00 7.46
C TYR A 308 4.33 18.64 8.78
N SER A 309 5.17 19.51 9.36
CA SER A 309 4.92 20.25 10.61
C SER A 309 4.33 21.66 10.40
N CYS A 310 4.46 22.22 9.20
CA CYS A 310 3.99 23.58 8.91
C CYS A 310 2.45 23.69 8.89
N ALA A 311 1.72 22.63 8.48
CA ALA A 311 0.26 22.63 8.52
C ALA A 311 -0.32 22.69 9.94
N GLU A 312 0.38 22.11 10.92
CA GLU A 312 0.01 22.15 12.34
C GLU A 312 0.25 23.56 12.92
N SER A 313 1.32 24.23 12.47
CA SER A 313 1.62 25.62 12.84
C SER A 313 0.63 26.61 12.24
N GLY A 314 0.19 26.40 10.99
CA GLY A 314 -0.82 27.22 10.32
C GLY A 314 -2.20 27.09 10.98
N THR A 315 -2.63 25.88 11.32
CA THR A 315 -3.91 25.66 12.04
C THR A 315 -3.87 26.19 13.48
N ALA A 316 -2.74 26.05 14.19
CA ALA A 316 -2.56 26.65 15.51
C ALA A 316 -2.55 28.20 15.47
N LEU A 317 -1.92 28.81 14.45
CA LEU A 317 -1.94 30.26 14.25
C LEU A 317 -3.35 30.78 13.93
N VAL A 318 -4.10 30.08 13.07
CA VAL A 318 -5.49 30.43 12.75
C VAL A 318 -6.40 30.27 13.97
N SER A 319 -6.25 29.16 14.73
CA SER A 319 -7.01 28.93 15.97
C SER A 319 -6.70 29.98 17.04
N ASN A 320 -5.43 30.35 17.21
CA ASN A 320 -5.02 31.42 18.12
C ASN A 320 -5.53 32.79 17.68
N ALA A 321 -5.54 33.08 16.37
CA ALA A 321 -6.13 34.30 15.81
C ALA A 321 -7.64 34.36 16.04
N ASP A 322 -8.36 33.25 15.84
CA ASP A 322 -9.80 33.14 16.09
C ASP A 322 -10.14 33.25 17.58
N PHE A 323 -9.33 32.64 18.45
CA PHE A 323 -9.46 32.79 19.90
C PHE A 323 -9.21 34.23 20.35
N ALA A 324 -8.18 34.89 19.82
CA ALA A 324 -7.90 36.31 20.07
C ALA A 324 -9.04 37.21 19.57
N ARG A 325 -9.64 36.88 18.42
CA ARG A 325 -10.80 37.59 17.86
C ARG A 325 -12.04 37.42 18.73
N ARG A 326 -12.31 36.21 19.25
CA ARG A 326 -13.39 35.94 20.22
C ARG A 326 -13.18 36.70 21.54
N ARG A 327 -11.94 36.77 22.05
CA ARG A 327 -11.62 37.58 23.24
C ARG A 327 -11.83 39.08 23.02
N ARG A 328 -11.50 39.62 21.84
CA ARG A 328 -11.79 41.03 21.50
C ARG A 328 -13.29 41.28 21.37
N GLY A 329 -14.05 40.39 20.72
CA GLY A 329 -15.52 40.51 20.65
C GLY A 329 -16.18 40.51 22.03
N LYS A 330 -15.65 39.71 22.97
CA LYS A 330 -16.16 39.66 24.35
C LYS A 330 -15.81 40.92 25.17
N ARG A 331 -14.70 41.62 24.89
CA ARG A 331 -14.40 42.92 25.52
C ARG A 331 -15.24 44.06 24.97
N VAL A 332 -15.59 44.03 23.68
CA VAL A 332 -16.46 45.05 23.07
C VAL A 332 -17.92 44.88 23.54
N ALA A 333 -18.38 43.65 23.76
CA ALA A 333 -19.73 43.38 24.29
C ALA A 333 -19.92 43.76 25.77
N VAL A 334 -18.84 43.92 26.55
CA VAL A 334 -18.91 44.36 27.97
C VAL A 334 -18.82 45.89 28.12
N GLY A 335 -18.52 46.62 27.04
CA GLY A 335 -18.42 48.09 27.05
C GLY A 335 -19.73 48.83 26.70
N GLY A 336 -20.85 48.13 26.55
CA GLY A 336 -22.09 48.69 26.02
C GLY A 336 -23.32 48.44 26.90
N ALA A 337 -23.31 48.92 28.14
CA ALA A 337 -24.53 49.12 28.94
C ALA A 337 -24.32 50.26 29.96
N GLN A 338 -25.01 51.38 29.69
CA GLN A 338 -25.50 52.50 30.55
C GLN A 338 -24.94 52.71 31.97
N GLY A 339 -24.75 53.93 32.52
CA GLY A 339 -25.10 55.29 32.11
C GLY A 339 -24.89 56.29 33.27
N SER A 340 -24.53 57.53 32.91
CA SER A 340 -24.72 58.86 33.55
C SER A 340 -24.63 59.05 35.09
N GLN A 341 -23.66 59.87 35.54
CA GLN A 341 -23.84 61.10 36.36
C GLN A 341 -22.52 61.91 36.44
N ALA A 342 -22.63 63.25 36.51
CA ALA A 342 -21.61 64.27 36.26
C ALA A 342 -20.85 64.78 37.54
N PRO A 343 -20.15 65.93 37.52
CA PRO A 343 -18.71 66.10 37.32
C PRO A 343 -17.96 66.60 38.60
N LEU A 344 -16.61 66.59 38.62
CA LEU A 344 -15.75 67.58 39.33
C LEU A 344 -14.23 67.32 39.16
N SER A 345 -13.50 68.42 38.89
CA SER A 345 -12.04 68.70 39.06
C SER A 345 -10.95 67.96 38.25
N GLN A 346 -10.16 68.76 37.53
CA GLN A 346 -8.87 68.49 36.85
C GLN A 346 -7.68 68.29 37.84
N PRO A 347 -6.38 68.33 37.43
CA PRO A 347 -5.62 67.71 36.32
C PRO A 347 -4.33 66.98 36.81
N TRP A 348 -3.79 66.04 36.02
CA TRP A 348 -2.34 65.95 35.74
C TRP A 348 -2.03 64.93 34.62
N MET A 349 -0.93 65.20 33.91
CA MET A 349 -0.47 64.59 32.68
C MET A 349 0.01 63.13 32.86
N THR A 350 -0.08 62.31 31.81
CA THR A 350 1.12 61.75 31.13
C THR A 350 0.75 61.05 29.83
N ALA A 351 1.58 61.29 28.83
CA ALA A 351 1.47 60.78 27.47
C ALA A 351 1.74 59.27 27.39
N ALA A 352 0.93 58.55 26.61
CA ALA A 352 1.30 57.25 26.05
C ALA A 352 0.72 57.14 24.63
N THR A 353 1.60 57.29 23.66
CA THR A 353 1.35 57.22 22.22
C THR A 353 1.02 55.78 21.82
N THR A 354 -0.21 55.54 21.37
CA THR A 354 -0.64 54.26 20.77
C THR A 354 -0.26 54.23 19.28
N PRO A 355 0.43 53.19 18.76
CA PRO A 355 0.67 53.11 17.33
C PRO A 355 -0.60 52.64 16.59
N SER A 356 -1.05 53.46 15.66
CA SER A 356 -2.06 53.15 14.65
C SER A 356 -1.51 52.13 13.65
N ILE A 357 -1.96 50.87 13.72
CA ILE A 357 -1.65 49.87 12.69
C ILE A 357 -2.77 49.90 11.64
N LYS A 358 -2.42 50.43 10.48
CA LYS A 358 -3.23 50.48 9.25
C LYS A 358 -3.68 49.07 8.84
N SER A 359 -4.97 48.98 8.57
CA SER A 359 -5.74 47.78 8.30
C SER A 359 -6.05 47.60 6.80
N SER A 360 -6.36 46.35 6.42
CA SER A 360 -7.44 46.01 5.47
C SER A 360 -7.14 45.89 3.95
N LYS A 361 -5.91 45.65 3.48
CA LYS A 361 -5.71 45.21 2.08
C LYS A 361 -5.27 43.75 1.93
N SER A 362 -4.29 43.27 2.71
CA SER A 362 -3.78 41.88 2.56
C SER A 362 -4.75 40.76 2.93
N VAL A 363 -5.68 41.01 3.87
CA VAL A 363 -6.63 39.98 4.34
C VAL A 363 -7.76 39.75 3.33
N ARG A 364 -8.19 40.78 2.59
CA ARG A 364 -9.24 40.61 1.56
C ARG A 364 -8.73 39.88 0.33
N THR A 365 -7.45 40.06 -0.03
CA THR A 365 -6.82 39.34 -1.15
C THR A 365 -6.67 37.85 -0.83
N LEU A 366 -6.35 37.49 0.42
CA LEU A 366 -6.27 36.10 0.88
C LEU A 366 -7.64 35.40 0.92
N ILE A 367 -8.71 36.12 1.32
CA ILE A 367 -10.08 35.57 1.35
C ILE A 367 -10.64 35.38 -0.06
N ARG A 368 -10.35 36.31 -1.00
CA ARG A 368 -10.81 36.22 -2.39
C ARG A 368 -10.06 35.14 -3.19
N ALA A 369 -8.81 34.82 -2.83
CA ALA A 369 -8.09 33.67 -3.37
C ALA A 369 -8.66 32.33 -2.86
N ALA A 370 -9.17 32.29 -1.62
CA ALA A 370 -9.79 31.09 -1.05
C ALA A 370 -11.19 30.80 -1.62
N SER A 371 -11.96 31.82 -2.01
CA SER A 371 -13.31 31.62 -2.58
C SER A 371 -13.31 31.18 -4.04
N SER A 372 -12.22 31.40 -4.78
CA SER A 372 -12.09 30.97 -6.19
C SER A 372 -11.89 29.46 -6.36
N CYS A 373 -11.63 28.72 -5.28
CA CYS A 373 -11.41 27.27 -5.33
C CYS A 373 -12.68 26.43 -5.08
N TYR A 374 -13.84 27.06 -4.92
CA TYR A 374 -15.11 26.38 -4.65
C TYR A 374 -16.22 26.82 -5.63
N GLY A 375 -16.33 26.09 -6.74
CA GLY A 375 -17.42 26.09 -7.74
C GLY A 375 -16.88 25.46 -9.05
N GLU A 376 -17.50 24.53 -9.76
CA GLU A 376 -18.89 24.06 -9.90
C GLU A 376 -18.95 22.53 -10.19
N GLY A 377 -20.14 21.95 -10.08
CA GLY A 377 -20.42 20.52 -10.23
C GLY A 377 -20.35 19.97 -11.66
N THR A 378 -19.81 18.76 -11.80
CA THR A 378 -19.98 17.85 -12.95
C THR A 378 -19.81 16.39 -12.47
N SER A 379 -20.46 15.45 -13.16
CA SER A 379 -20.86 14.07 -12.78
C SER A 379 -19.92 13.22 -11.89
N GLU A 380 -20.52 12.44 -10.98
CA GLU A 380 -19.87 11.56 -9.99
C GLU A 380 -18.83 10.59 -10.57
N SER A 381 -19.04 10.05 -11.77
CA SER A 381 -18.08 9.13 -12.41
C SER A 381 -16.79 9.83 -12.83
N SER A 382 -16.89 11.08 -13.28
CA SER A 382 -15.74 11.90 -13.68
C SER A 382 -14.99 12.49 -12.48
N GLN A 383 -15.66 12.71 -11.34
CA GLN A 383 -15.02 13.10 -10.08
C GLN A 383 -14.22 11.96 -9.44
N VAL A 384 -14.71 10.71 -9.48
CA VAL A 384 -13.96 9.56 -8.99
C VAL A 384 -12.73 9.32 -9.86
N GLN A 385 -12.86 9.47 -11.17
CA GLN A 385 -11.75 9.31 -12.12
C GLN A 385 -10.72 10.44 -11.99
N ARG A 386 -11.16 11.70 -11.82
CA ARG A 386 -10.26 12.83 -11.48
C ARG A 386 -9.65 12.69 -10.09
N ALA A 387 -10.38 12.19 -9.09
CA ALA A 387 -9.83 11.92 -7.76
C ALA A 387 -8.83 10.75 -7.78
N ASN A 388 -8.98 9.77 -8.68
CA ASN A 388 -8.03 8.68 -8.91
C ASN A 388 -6.80 9.11 -9.75
N LEU A 389 -6.95 10.08 -10.64
CA LEU A 389 -5.82 10.72 -11.35
C LEU A 389 -5.07 11.71 -10.45
N GLU A 390 -5.80 12.47 -9.64
CA GLU A 390 -5.24 13.26 -8.55
C GLU A 390 -4.61 12.35 -7.48
N TRP A 391 -5.10 11.14 -7.27
CA TRP A 391 -4.52 10.12 -6.39
C TRP A 391 -3.13 9.69 -6.88
N MET A 392 -2.95 9.44 -8.18
CA MET A 392 -1.62 9.19 -8.73
C MET A 392 -0.71 10.40 -8.52
N ASN A 393 -1.17 11.62 -8.82
CA ASN A 393 -0.34 12.83 -8.70
C ASN A 393 -0.08 13.28 -7.25
N LYS A 394 -0.98 13.00 -6.30
CA LYS A 394 -0.90 13.42 -4.88
C LYS A 394 -0.39 12.31 -3.95
N ALA A 395 -0.52 11.03 -4.30
CA ALA A 395 0.25 9.98 -3.62
C ALA A 395 1.73 10.04 -4.04
N MET A 396 1.99 10.47 -5.27
CA MET A 396 3.32 10.73 -5.82
C MET A 396 3.66 12.23 -5.78
N VAL A 397 3.61 12.85 -4.59
CA VAL A 397 4.20 14.19 -4.40
C VAL A 397 5.72 14.10 -4.52
N SER A 398 6.16 14.04 -5.77
CA SER A 398 7.51 14.22 -6.29
C SER A 398 7.59 13.84 -7.78
N PHE A 399 6.67 14.32 -8.61
CA PHE A 399 6.86 14.34 -10.06
C PHE A 399 7.40 15.72 -10.49
N PRO A 400 8.55 15.82 -11.16
CA PRO A 400 8.87 17.01 -11.92
C PRO A 400 7.91 17.09 -13.10
N SER A 401 7.30 18.26 -13.31
CA SER A 401 6.65 18.53 -14.59
C SER A 401 7.70 18.37 -15.71
N PRO A 402 7.41 17.65 -16.80
CA PRO A 402 8.31 17.61 -17.95
C PRO A 402 8.37 19.03 -18.52
N ARG A 403 9.46 19.74 -18.25
CA ARG A 403 9.86 20.86 -19.08
C ARG A 403 10.44 20.24 -20.34
N LEU A 404 9.65 20.28 -21.41
CA LEU A 404 10.12 20.06 -22.77
C LEU A 404 11.39 20.91 -22.97
N PHE A 405 12.48 20.23 -23.33
CA PHE A 405 13.59 20.87 -24.02
C PHE A 405 13.18 21.14 -25.46
#